data_AF-A0A9E3YG31-F1
#
_entry.id   AF-A0A9E3YG31-F1
#
_cell.length_a   1.000
_cell.length_b   1.000
_cell.length_c   1.000
_cell.angle_alpha   90.00
_cell.angle_beta   90.00
_cell.angle_gamma   90.00
#
_symmetry.space_group_name_H-M   'P 1'
#
loop_
_entity.id
_entity.type
_entity.pdbx_description
1 polymer ?
#
loop_
_entity_poly.entity_id
_entity_poly.type
_entity_poly.pdbx_seq_one_letter_code
_entity_poly.pdbx_strand_id
1 'polypeptide(L)'
;PRDVVPRFASTHDVSKIHVNNDVTPYSTRRDAAVAEACEGELVGHWGTLVQPPGAVVGTNGRVSQVFTPFYKRWVDTAQRALCDGLQAPAAERSGRGEAKALHQLYEFAERVDTYDDVRNELDGAHTSHFGAALKFGTLSPLLAIEVLDGTSHGREAFIRQLAWREWYAHLFWENPKLTNSAMR
;
A
#
# COMPACT_ATOMS: atom_id res chain seq x y z
N PRO A 1 9.51 8.34 18.95
CA PRO A 1 10.16 7.10 18.47
C PRO A 1 11.70 7.17 18.54
N ARG A 2 12.31 8.29 18.10
CA ARG A 2 13.77 8.49 18.10
C ARG A 2 14.48 8.21 19.43
N ASP A 3 13.81 8.42 20.57
CA ASP A 3 14.43 8.19 21.90
C ASP A 3 14.00 6.85 22.51
N VAL A 4 12.76 6.42 22.23
CA VAL A 4 12.15 5.23 22.85
C VAL A 4 12.67 3.96 22.20
N VAL A 5 12.79 3.94 20.87
CA VAL A 5 13.21 2.76 20.11
C VAL A 5 14.68 2.40 20.39
N PRO A 6 15.65 3.33 20.32
CA PRO A 6 17.04 2.99 20.64
C PRO A 6 17.23 2.58 22.09
N ARG A 7 16.56 3.27 23.03
CA ARG A 7 16.61 2.89 24.45
C ARG A 7 16.10 1.46 24.67
N PHE A 8 14.98 1.11 24.05
CA PHE A 8 14.45 -0.25 24.12
C PHE A 8 15.43 -1.26 23.50
N ALA A 9 15.97 -0.95 22.33
CA ALA A 9 16.91 -1.82 21.63
C ALA A 9 18.18 -2.08 22.45
N SER A 10 18.80 -1.03 23.00
CA SER A 10 19.99 -1.14 23.86
C SER A 10 19.69 -1.91 25.16
N THR A 11 18.53 -1.69 25.78
CA THR A 11 18.14 -2.41 27.03
C THR A 11 18.00 -3.93 26.82
N HIS A 12 17.73 -4.37 25.58
CA HIS A 12 17.46 -5.77 25.26
C HIS A 12 18.48 -6.36 24.27
N ASP A 13 19.65 -5.73 24.09
CA ASP A 13 20.72 -6.19 23.18
C ASP A 13 20.22 -6.49 21.75
N VAL A 14 19.29 -5.68 21.24
CA VAL A 14 18.68 -5.86 19.91
C VAL A 14 19.65 -5.40 18.83
N SER A 15 20.10 -6.35 17.99
CA SER A 15 21.03 -6.08 16.88
C SER A 15 20.34 -5.60 15.60
N LYS A 16 19.05 -5.91 15.41
CA LYS A 16 18.27 -5.53 14.23
C LYS A 16 16.84 -5.15 14.58
N ILE A 17 16.35 -4.07 13.97
CA ILE A 17 15.00 -3.56 14.12
C ILE A 17 14.34 -3.56 12.74
N HIS A 18 13.28 -4.32 12.57
CA HIS A 18 12.57 -4.42 11.29
C HIS A 18 11.34 -3.51 11.30
N VAL A 19 11.16 -2.70 10.26
CA VAL A 19 10.04 -1.77 10.11
C VAL A 19 9.47 -1.78 8.70
N ASN A 20 8.21 -1.42 8.55
CA ASN A 20 7.64 -1.11 7.23
C ASN A 20 7.99 0.33 6.84
N ASN A 21 8.55 0.48 5.65
CA ASN A 21 8.80 1.78 5.02
C ASN A 21 7.49 2.51 4.73
N ASP A 22 7.56 3.83 4.71
CA ASP A 22 6.47 4.71 4.31
C ASP A 22 7.03 5.80 3.38
N VAL A 23 6.19 6.28 2.47
CA VAL A 23 6.58 7.21 1.40
C VAL A 23 6.63 8.66 1.85
N THR A 24 6.23 8.96 3.09
CA THR A 24 6.08 10.34 3.54
C THR A 24 7.42 10.99 3.90
N PRO A 25 7.62 12.30 3.63
CA PRO A 25 8.84 12.98 4.07
C PRO A 25 9.02 12.95 5.60
N TYR A 26 7.90 12.88 6.34
CA TYR A 26 7.93 12.69 7.78
C TYR A 26 8.50 11.32 8.16
N SER A 27 8.00 10.22 7.58
CA SER A 27 8.49 8.88 7.89
C SER A 27 9.97 8.72 7.55
N THR A 28 10.41 9.19 6.38
CA THR A 28 11.83 9.15 6.00
C THR A 28 12.72 9.84 7.03
N ARG A 29 12.34 11.05 7.49
CA ARG A 29 13.11 11.77 8.52
C ARG A 29 13.04 11.09 9.89
N ARG A 30 11.86 10.59 10.26
CA ARG A 30 11.63 9.87 11.52
C ARG A 30 12.51 8.62 11.59
N ASP A 31 12.52 7.83 10.53
CA ASP A 31 13.22 6.55 10.48
C ASP A 31 14.74 6.75 10.38
N ALA A 32 15.21 7.74 9.63
CA ALA A 32 16.61 8.15 9.64
C ALA A 32 17.08 8.57 11.05
N ALA A 33 16.29 9.38 11.76
CA ALA A 33 16.63 9.79 13.13
C ALA A 33 16.61 8.64 14.14
N VAL A 34 15.76 7.62 13.92
CA VAL A 34 15.79 6.39 14.73
C VAL A 34 17.03 5.56 14.41
N ALA A 35 17.35 5.38 13.13
CA ALA A 35 18.53 4.62 12.69
C ALA A 35 19.84 5.25 13.20
N GLU A 36 19.97 6.57 13.14
CA GLU A 36 21.14 7.30 13.64
C GLU A 36 21.32 7.15 15.16
N ALA A 37 20.21 7.06 15.90
CA ALA A 37 20.24 6.94 17.36
C ALA A 37 20.38 5.48 17.85
N CYS A 38 20.17 4.48 16.99
CA CYS A 38 20.31 3.07 17.30
C CYS A 38 21.73 2.57 17.09
N GLU A 39 22.23 1.72 17.99
CA GLU A 39 23.47 0.97 17.77
C GLU A 39 23.28 -0.21 16.80
N GLY A 40 22.07 -0.77 16.76
CA GLY A 40 21.66 -1.85 15.85
C GLY A 40 21.17 -1.35 14.50
N GLU A 41 21.04 -2.27 13.55
CA GLU A 41 20.62 -1.99 12.17
C GLU A 41 19.08 -1.78 12.10
N LEU A 42 18.64 -0.67 11.50
CA LEU A 42 17.24 -0.48 11.13
C LEU A 42 16.99 -0.98 9.70
N VAL A 43 16.22 -2.05 9.55
CA VAL A 43 15.91 -2.70 8.27
C VAL A 43 14.49 -2.38 7.83
N GLY A 44 14.36 -1.66 6.71
CA GLY A 44 13.07 -1.25 6.14
C GLY A 44 12.52 -2.22 5.09
N HIS A 45 11.21 -2.49 5.14
CA HIS A 45 10.48 -3.37 4.21
C HIS A 45 9.34 -2.64 3.54
N TRP A 46 9.07 -2.91 2.26
CA TRP A 46 7.92 -2.33 1.56
C TRP A 46 6.74 -3.30 1.58
N GLY A 47 5.80 -3.09 2.51
CA GLY A 47 4.58 -3.91 2.64
C GLY A 47 3.27 -3.15 2.39
N THR A 48 3.31 -1.81 2.38
CA THR A 48 2.11 -0.97 2.18
C THR A 48 1.80 -0.67 0.72
N LEU A 49 2.69 -1.05 -0.19
CA LEU A 49 2.55 -0.88 -1.63
C LEU A 49 2.70 -2.23 -2.31
N VAL A 50 2.13 -2.37 -3.50
CA VAL A 50 2.28 -3.57 -4.33
C VAL A 50 3.69 -3.63 -4.90
N GLN A 51 4.23 -2.48 -5.25
CA GLN A 51 5.61 -2.34 -5.70
C GLN A 51 6.32 -1.27 -4.89
N PRO A 52 7.61 -1.45 -4.56
CA PRO A 52 8.34 -0.41 -3.87
C PRO A 52 8.52 0.82 -4.78
N PRO A 53 8.63 2.03 -4.21
CA PRO A 53 8.97 3.21 -4.98
C PRO A 53 10.26 3.00 -5.79
N GLY A 54 10.27 3.47 -7.03
CA GLY A 54 11.37 3.23 -7.98
C GLY A 54 11.24 1.96 -8.83
N ALA A 55 10.36 1.01 -8.48
CA ALA A 55 10.14 -0.18 -9.31
C ALA A 55 9.27 0.09 -10.55
N VAL A 56 8.35 1.07 -10.47
CA VAL A 56 7.42 1.41 -11.56
C VAL A 56 7.83 2.73 -12.20
N VAL A 57 8.83 2.66 -13.08
CA VAL A 57 9.45 3.81 -13.74
C VAL A 57 9.51 3.66 -15.25
N GLY A 58 9.53 4.80 -15.95
CA GLY A 58 9.72 4.86 -17.41
C GLY A 58 11.15 4.59 -17.85
N THR A 59 11.38 4.67 -19.16
CA THR A 59 12.71 4.53 -19.77
C THR A 59 13.70 5.58 -19.29
N ASN A 60 13.21 6.73 -18.81
CA ASN A 60 14.00 7.80 -18.20
C ASN A 60 14.27 7.57 -16.69
N GLY A 61 13.87 6.42 -16.14
CA GLY A 61 14.03 6.10 -14.72
C GLY A 61 13.10 6.88 -13.78
N ARG A 62 12.06 7.55 -14.30
CA ARG A 62 11.12 8.35 -13.51
C ARG A 62 9.71 7.79 -13.53
N VAL A 63 8.96 8.02 -12.45
CA VAL A 63 7.52 7.73 -12.38
C VAL A 63 6.80 8.64 -13.37
N SER A 64 5.80 8.10 -14.08
CA SER A 64 5.01 8.93 -14.99
C SER A 64 4.12 9.89 -14.21
N GLN A 65 4.15 11.18 -14.57
CA GLN A 65 3.20 12.19 -14.07
C GLN A 65 1.81 12.09 -14.70
N VAL A 66 1.58 11.10 -15.58
CA VAL A 66 0.26 10.81 -16.13
C VAL A 66 -0.14 9.41 -15.67
N PHE A 67 -1.37 9.25 -15.20
CA PHE A 67 -1.84 7.99 -14.62
C PHE A 67 -1.84 6.83 -15.63
N THR A 68 -2.36 7.02 -16.84
CA THR A 68 -2.51 5.91 -17.80
C THR A 68 -1.18 5.22 -18.17
N PRO A 69 -0.08 5.95 -18.49
CA PRO A 69 1.22 5.32 -18.68
C PRO A 69 1.81 4.66 -17.43
N PHE A 70 1.56 5.20 -16.23
CA PHE A 70 1.93 4.54 -14.98
C PHE A 70 1.18 3.22 -14.81
N TYR A 71 -0.15 3.24 -14.95
CA TYR A 71 -1.03 2.10 -14.77
C TYR A 71 -0.61 0.91 -15.63
N LYS A 72 -0.36 1.14 -16.93
CA LYS A 72 0.10 0.08 -17.86
C LYS A 72 1.37 -0.60 -17.34
N ARG A 73 2.36 0.20 -16.93
CA ARG A 73 3.63 -0.31 -16.39
C ARG A 73 3.47 -0.97 -15.03
N TRP A 74 2.59 -0.45 -14.19
CA TRP A 74 2.31 -0.98 -12.86
C TRP A 74 1.71 -2.38 -12.96
N VAL A 75 0.74 -2.61 -13.85
CA VAL A 75 0.14 -3.93 -14.10
C VAL A 75 1.21 -4.94 -14.53
N ASP A 76 2.06 -4.59 -15.50
CA ASP A 76 3.15 -5.46 -15.98
C ASP A 76 4.14 -5.86 -14.87
N THR A 77 4.31 -4.98 -13.86
CA THR A 77 5.24 -5.19 -12.75
C THR A 77 4.57 -5.93 -11.59
N ALA A 78 3.30 -5.62 -11.29
CA ALA A 78 2.51 -6.19 -10.19
C ALA A 78 2.34 -7.72 -10.29
N GLN A 79 2.19 -8.25 -11.51
CA GLN A 79 2.10 -9.70 -11.76
C GLN A 79 3.31 -10.50 -11.24
N ARG A 80 4.47 -9.85 -11.05
CA ARG A 80 5.70 -10.49 -10.55
C ARG A 80 5.74 -10.60 -9.02
N ALA A 81 4.96 -9.80 -8.30
CA ALA A 81 4.98 -9.74 -6.84
C ALA A 81 4.05 -10.77 -6.16
N LEU A 82 3.09 -11.34 -6.89
CA LEU A 82 2.12 -12.32 -6.38
C LEU A 82 2.68 -13.76 -6.34
N CYS A 83 3.91 -13.99 -6.81
CA CYS A 83 4.47 -15.34 -7.00
C CYS A 83 4.88 -16.08 -5.71
N ASP A 84 4.85 -15.43 -4.55
CA ASP A 84 5.13 -16.07 -3.26
C ASP A 84 3.81 -16.22 -2.49
N GLY A 85 3.15 -17.37 -2.66
CA GLY A 85 1.81 -17.69 -2.17
C GLY A 85 1.49 -17.13 -0.79
N LEU A 86 0.82 -15.97 -0.77
CA LEU A 86 0.27 -15.35 0.42
C LEU A 86 -0.94 -16.16 0.89
N GLN A 87 -0.81 -16.83 2.03
CA GLN A 87 -1.97 -17.43 2.69
C GLN A 87 -2.74 -16.35 3.44
N ALA A 88 -3.95 -16.06 3.00
CA ALA A 88 -4.86 -15.16 3.69
C ALA A 88 -5.34 -15.81 5.00
N PRO A 89 -5.34 -15.10 6.15
CA PRO A 89 -5.99 -15.59 7.36
C PRO A 89 -7.49 -15.72 7.15
N ALA A 90 -8.15 -16.62 7.89
CA ALA A 90 -9.60 -16.71 7.90
C ALA A 90 -10.22 -15.40 8.41
N ALA A 91 -11.28 -14.92 7.77
CA ALA A 91 -11.97 -13.70 8.18
C ALA A 91 -12.89 -13.95 9.39
N GLU A 92 -12.81 -13.08 10.40
CA GLU A 92 -13.75 -13.07 11.53
C GLU A 92 -14.76 -11.93 11.42
N ARG A 93 -16.04 -12.27 11.56
CA ARG A 93 -17.17 -11.35 11.31
C ARG A 93 -17.29 -10.20 12.33
N SER A 94 -16.82 -10.40 13.56
CA SER A 94 -16.94 -9.43 14.67
C SER A 94 -15.61 -8.80 15.12
N GLY A 95 -14.61 -8.79 14.24
CA GLY A 95 -13.26 -8.31 14.53
C GLY A 95 -13.07 -6.79 14.49
N ARG A 96 -11.87 -6.35 14.89
CA ARG A 96 -11.32 -4.99 14.64
C ARG A 96 -9.98 -5.14 13.94
N GLY A 97 -9.48 -4.07 13.33
CA GLY A 97 -8.20 -4.10 12.61
C GLY A 97 -8.25 -5.08 11.43
N GLU A 98 -7.27 -5.96 11.34
CA GLU A 98 -7.11 -6.93 10.25
C GLU A 98 -8.33 -7.83 10.03
N ALA A 99 -8.88 -8.41 11.10
CA ALA A 99 -10.05 -9.30 10.99
C ALA A 99 -11.25 -8.60 10.33
N LYS A 100 -11.52 -7.34 10.70
CA LYS A 100 -12.58 -6.54 10.06
C LYS A 100 -12.26 -6.27 8.59
N ALA A 101 -11.00 -5.94 8.29
CA ALA A 101 -10.59 -5.64 6.93
C ALA A 101 -10.70 -6.87 6.00
N LEU A 102 -10.36 -8.06 6.50
CA LEU A 102 -10.55 -9.33 5.79
C LEU A 102 -12.03 -9.65 5.58
N HIS A 103 -12.88 -9.43 6.58
CA HIS A 103 -14.32 -9.61 6.41
C HIS A 103 -14.88 -8.68 5.31
N GLN A 104 -14.50 -7.40 5.32
CA GLN A 104 -14.86 -6.44 4.28
C GLN A 104 -14.32 -6.84 2.91
N LEU A 105 -13.11 -7.42 2.85
CA LEU A 105 -12.50 -7.90 1.62
C LEU A 105 -13.37 -8.97 0.96
N TYR A 106 -13.74 -10.02 1.70
CA TYR A 106 -14.54 -11.11 1.17
C TYR A 106 -15.98 -10.67 0.86
N GLU A 107 -16.61 -9.82 1.69
CA GLU A 107 -17.94 -9.27 1.34
C GLU A 107 -17.91 -8.45 0.06
N PHE A 108 -16.82 -7.70 -0.19
CA PHE A 108 -16.68 -6.96 -1.43
C PHE A 108 -16.39 -7.86 -2.62
N ALA A 109 -15.66 -8.96 -2.43
CA ALA A 109 -15.36 -9.94 -3.48
C ALA A 109 -16.62 -10.56 -4.11
N GLU A 110 -17.71 -10.69 -3.34
CA GLU A 110 -19.00 -11.20 -3.83
C GLU A 110 -19.74 -10.23 -4.76
N ARG A 111 -19.34 -8.95 -4.79
CA ARG A 111 -20.08 -7.88 -5.51
C ARG A 111 -19.22 -7.00 -6.42
N VAL A 112 -17.89 -7.19 -6.39
CA VAL A 112 -16.92 -6.39 -7.15
C VAL A 112 -17.16 -6.43 -8.65
N ASP A 113 -17.79 -7.48 -9.18
CA ASP A 113 -18.05 -7.63 -10.62
C ASP A 113 -18.97 -6.53 -11.19
N THR A 114 -19.84 -5.95 -10.36
CA THR A 114 -20.73 -4.83 -10.73
C THR A 114 -20.16 -3.45 -10.39
N TYR A 115 -18.98 -3.39 -9.78
CA TYR A 115 -18.42 -2.17 -9.17
C TYR A 115 -18.40 -0.97 -10.12
N ASP A 116 -18.03 -1.15 -11.39
CA ASP A 116 -17.91 0.00 -12.31
C ASP A 116 -19.26 0.66 -12.63
N ASP A 117 -20.35 -0.13 -12.61
CA ASP A 117 -21.70 0.36 -12.89
C ASP A 117 -22.24 1.23 -11.75
N VAL A 118 -21.96 0.84 -10.50
CA VAL A 118 -22.61 1.39 -9.30
C VAL A 118 -21.71 2.29 -8.44
N ARG A 119 -20.40 2.36 -8.69
CA ARG A 119 -19.45 3.11 -7.84
C ARG A 119 -19.69 4.62 -7.76
N ASN A 120 -20.46 5.20 -8.70
CA ASN A 120 -20.77 6.63 -8.70
C ASN A 120 -22.07 6.95 -7.93
N GLU A 121 -22.75 5.94 -7.41
CA GLU A 121 -23.92 6.14 -6.55
C GLU A 121 -23.50 6.73 -5.20
N LEU A 122 -24.28 7.71 -4.72
CA LEU A 122 -23.89 8.58 -3.60
C LEU A 122 -24.19 7.98 -2.21
N ASP A 123 -24.94 6.88 -2.13
CA ASP A 123 -25.26 6.23 -0.85
C ASP A 123 -24.05 5.52 -0.21
N GLY A 124 -22.96 5.39 -0.98
CA GLY A 124 -21.71 4.79 -0.56
C GLY A 124 -21.77 3.27 -0.35
N ALA A 125 -22.92 2.62 -0.58
CA ALA A 125 -23.11 1.20 -0.32
C ALA A 125 -22.23 0.32 -1.23
N HIS A 126 -21.89 0.84 -2.41
CA HIS A 126 -21.30 0.07 -3.51
C HIS A 126 -19.77 0.11 -3.58
N THR A 127 -19.09 0.85 -2.70
CA THR A 127 -17.62 0.88 -2.63
C THR A 127 -17.07 -0.15 -1.64
N SER A 128 -15.77 -0.40 -1.69
CA SER A 128 -15.11 -1.38 -0.81
C SER A 128 -14.91 -0.89 0.62
N HIS A 129 -14.89 0.42 0.86
CA HIS A 129 -14.53 1.04 2.14
C HIS A 129 -13.12 0.67 2.66
N PHE A 130 -12.21 0.20 1.80
CA PHE A 130 -10.87 -0.22 2.22
C PHE A 130 -9.90 0.92 2.56
N GLY A 131 -10.27 2.18 2.33
CA GLY A 131 -9.35 3.32 2.45
C GLY A 131 -8.62 3.37 3.79
N ALA A 132 -9.35 3.22 4.91
CA ALA A 132 -8.74 3.17 6.24
C ALA A 132 -7.87 1.91 6.42
N ALA A 133 -8.36 0.74 5.98
CA ALA A 133 -7.65 -0.51 6.15
C ALA A 133 -6.29 -0.51 5.43
N LEU A 134 -6.26 -0.03 4.19
CA LEU A 134 -5.05 0.15 3.37
C LEU A 134 -4.13 1.27 3.88
N LYS A 135 -4.68 2.32 4.50
CA LYS A 135 -3.89 3.42 5.08
C LYS A 135 -3.14 3.01 6.33
N PHE A 136 -3.73 2.14 7.15
CA PHE A 136 -3.17 1.66 8.40
C PHE A 136 -2.53 0.27 8.29
N GLY A 137 -2.50 -0.33 7.11
CA GLY A 137 -1.84 -1.61 6.87
C GLY A 137 -2.55 -2.81 7.52
N THR A 138 -3.85 -2.67 7.82
CA THR A 138 -4.68 -3.79 8.29
C THR A 138 -5.24 -4.62 7.13
N LEU A 139 -5.09 -4.14 5.90
CA LEU A 139 -5.26 -4.90 4.67
C LEU A 139 -4.02 -4.72 3.80
N SER A 140 -3.44 -5.83 3.35
CA SER A 140 -2.37 -5.82 2.35
C SER A 140 -2.96 -5.52 0.96
N PRO A 141 -2.35 -4.61 0.17
CA PRO A 141 -2.79 -4.39 -1.20
C PRO A 141 -2.50 -5.59 -2.11
N LEU A 142 -1.47 -6.39 -1.82
CA LEU A 142 -1.20 -7.64 -2.55
C LEU A 142 -2.32 -8.65 -2.34
N LEU A 143 -2.74 -8.82 -1.08
CA LEU A 143 -3.87 -9.71 -0.76
C LEU A 143 -5.18 -9.22 -1.40
N ALA A 144 -5.41 -7.90 -1.41
CA ALA A 144 -6.58 -7.34 -2.07
C ALA A 144 -6.59 -7.64 -3.58
N ILE A 145 -5.43 -7.57 -4.25
CA ILE A 145 -5.31 -7.96 -5.66
C ILE A 145 -5.55 -9.46 -5.81
N GLU A 146 -4.88 -10.30 -5.03
CA GLU A 146 -5.02 -11.76 -5.10
C GLU A 146 -6.49 -12.21 -5.02
N VAL A 147 -7.27 -11.62 -4.11
CA VAL A 147 -8.69 -11.99 -3.92
C VAL A 147 -9.62 -11.37 -4.98
N LEU A 148 -9.30 -10.18 -5.48
CA LEU A 148 -10.21 -9.39 -6.32
C LEU A 148 -9.82 -9.36 -7.79
N ASP A 149 -8.68 -9.92 -8.17
CA ASP A 149 -8.28 -10.04 -9.56
C ASP A 149 -9.27 -10.91 -10.34
N GLY A 150 -9.36 -10.68 -11.65
CA GLY A 150 -10.30 -11.37 -12.52
C GLY A 150 -10.65 -10.55 -13.77
N THR A 151 -11.47 -11.13 -14.63
CA THR A 151 -11.72 -10.62 -15.99
C THR A 151 -12.97 -9.75 -16.15
N SER A 152 -13.73 -9.51 -15.07
CA SER A 152 -14.91 -8.65 -15.15
C SER A 152 -14.53 -7.17 -15.18
N HIS A 153 -15.34 -6.36 -15.86
CA HIS A 153 -15.13 -4.91 -15.92
C HIS A 153 -15.10 -4.26 -14.53
N GLY A 154 -15.94 -4.74 -13.60
CA GLY A 154 -15.94 -4.24 -12.22
C GLY A 154 -14.62 -4.52 -11.47
N ARG A 155 -14.05 -5.71 -11.64
CA ARG A 155 -12.74 -6.07 -11.06
C ARG A 155 -11.62 -5.23 -11.66
N GLU A 156 -11.53 -5.12 -12.98
CA GLU A 156 -10.54 -4.27 -13.65
C GLU A 156 -10.64 -2.80 -13.19
N ALA A 157 -11.87 -2.28 -13.10
CA ALA A 157 -12.13 -0.93 -12.62
C ALA A 157 -11.70 -0.73 -11.16
N PHE A 158 -11.88 -1.75 -10.31
CA PHE A 158 -11.42 -1.72 -8.93
C PHE A 158 -9.89 -1.77 -8.82
N ILE A 159 -9.23 -2.68 -9.54
CA ILE A 159 -7.76 -2.77 -9.60
C ILE A 159 -7.15 -1.44 -10.06
N ARG A 160 -7.80 -0.76 -11.01
CA ARG A 160 -7.42 0.60 -11.42
C ARG A 160 -7.49 1.62 -10.28
N GLN A 161 -8.40 1.48 -9.31
CA GLN A 161 -8.43 2.33 -8.11
C GLN A 161 -7.26 2.05 -7.16
N LEU A 162 -6.87 0.77 -7.00
CA LEU A 162 -5.64 0.44 -6.25
C LEU A 162 -4.41 1.05 -6.93
N ALA A 163 -4.35 0.99 -8.26
CA ALA A 163 -3.27 1.63 -9.00
C ALA A 163 -3.26 3.16 -8.82
N TRP A 164 -4.41 3.84 -8.69
CA TRP A 164 -4.44 5.27 -8.37
C TRP A 164 -3.77 5.58 -7.03
N ARG A 165 -4.04 4.76 -6.01
CA ARG A 165 -3.38 4.87 -4.69
C ARG A 165 -1.86 4.70 -4.83
N GLU A 166 -1.42 3.68 -5.55
CA GLU A 166 0.02 3.42 -5.79
C GLU A 166 0.67 4.56 -6.57
N TRP A 167 -0.01 5.08 -7.59
CA TRP A 167 0.48 6.20 -8.40
C TRP A 167 0.78 7.44 -7.56
N TYR A 168 -0.15 7.81 -6.67
CA TYR A 168 0.08 8.93 -5.75
C TYR A 168 1.25 8.66 -4.79
N ALA A 169 1.38 7.45 -4.26
CA ALA A 169 2.49 7.09 -3.38
C ALA A 169 3.86 7.17 -4.09
N HIS A 170 3.95 6.63 -5.31
CA HIS A 170 5.15 6.68 -6.14
C HIS A 170 5.50 8.12 -6.55
N LEU A 171 4.52 8.91 -6.98
CA LEU A 171 4.72 10.32 -7.29
C LEU A 171 5.17 11.11 -6.09
N PHE A 172 4.57 10.86 -4.92
CA PHE A 172 4.90 11.55 -3.69
C PHE A 172 6.32 11.25 -3.21
N TRP A 173 6.75 9.99 -3.33
CA TRP A 173 8.11 9.58 -3.05
C TRP A 173 9.14 10.29 -3.94
N GLU A 174 8.90 10.34 -5.27
CA GLU A 174 9.81 11.03 -6.19
C GLU A 174 9.73 12.56 -6.05
N ASN A 175 8.59 13.10 -5.61
CA ASN A 175 8.33 14.53 -5.48
C ASN A 175 7.86 14.93 -4.06
N PRO A 176 8.73 14.86 -3.02
CA PRO A 176 8.38 15.19 -1.63
C PRO A 176 7.74 16.58 -1.41
N LYS A 177 8.00 17.51 -2.33
CA LYS A 177 7.47 18.89 -2.31
C LYS A 177 5.97 18.98 -2.61
N LEU A 178 5.36 17.89 -3.09
CA LEU A 178 3.91 17.79 -3.31
C LEU A 178 3.08 18.04 -2.05
N THR A 179 3.70 17.96 -0.87
CA THR A 179 3.10 18.39 0.40
C THR A 179 2.68 19.86 0.40
N ASN A 180 3.45 20.72 -0.29
CA ASN A 180 3.35 22.17 -0.15
C ASN A 180 3.19 22.89 -1.51
N SER A 181 3.12 22.16 -2.62
CA SER A 181 3.07 22.74 -3.96
C SER A 181 2.48 21.74 -4.98
N ALA A 182 1.66 22.23 -5.91
CA ALA A 182 1.14 21.41 -7.00
C ALA A 182 2.26 20.92 -7.94
N MET A 183 2.03 19.76 -8.58
CA MET A 183 2.85 19.31 -9.70
C MET A 183 2.81 20.37 -10.80
N ARG A 184 3.99 20.77 -11.27
CA ARG A 184 4.16 21.65 -12.44
C ARG A 184 4.16 20.84 -13.72
#